data_AF-A0A962URH7-F1
#
_entry.id   AF-A0A962URH7-F1
#
_cell.length_a   1.000
_cell.length_b   1.000
_cell.length_c   1.000
_cell.angle_alpha   90.00
_cell.angle_beta   90.00
_cell.angle_gamma   90.00
#
_symmetry.space_group_name_H-M   'P 1'
#
loop_
_entity.id
_entity.type
_entity.pdbx_description
1 polymer ?
#
loop_
_entity_poly.entity_id
_entity_poly.type
_entity_poly.pdbx_seq_one_letter_code
_entity_poly.pdbx_strand_id
1 'polypeptide(L)'
;GYHWYPPMIDSEDPLSDYAGVFFDRDHAGFADAVDAHWVSDDFSRAMVGRHFATPGAQRPIDKALRIDTQIMLVDDPVKRVDNMTMAWGLEARVPFLDHELVELAARIPAEHKIAGGGKGVIKEAARSVIPAAVIDRPKGYFPVPALKYIEGPYLDYVKETLHAPAARQRSLFRDDYIAMLLADPKSHITPLRGSKLWQIALLERWLQRHGIAA
;
A
#
# COMPACT_ATOMS: atom_id res chain seq x y z
N GLY A 1 -0.98 -11.02 6.49
CA GLY A 1 -0.28 -9.83 5.97
C GLY A 1 0.99 -10.30 5.33
N TYR A 2 1.46 -9.66 4.25
CA TYR A 2 2.54 -10.16 3.39
C TYR A 2 2.17 -11.39 2.55
N HIS A 3 0.89 -11.53 2.19
CA HIS A 3 0.42 -12.62 1.35
C HIS A 3 0.89 -12.50 -0.11
N TRP A 4 1.51 -11.37 -0.47
CA TRP A 4 2.05 -11.10 -1.80
C TRP A 4 3.47 -11.66 -2.01
N TYR A 5 4.20 -12.11 -0.98
CA TYR A 5 5.51 -12.76 -1.18
C TYR A 5 5.44 -14.24 -1.56
N PRO A 6 4.55 -15.08 -0.98
CA PRO A 6 4.52 -16.50 -1.33
C PRO A 6 4.33 -16.80 -2.82
N PRO A 7 3.45 -16.09 -3.57
CA PRO A 7 3.35 -16.26 -5.02
C PRO A 7 4.66 -15.96 -5.77
N MET A 8 5.55 -15.15 -5.18
CA MET A 8 6.82 -14.76 -5.77
C MET A 8 7.96 -15.76 -5.51
N ILE A 9 7.75 -16.90 -4.84
CA ILE A 9 8.89 -17.80 -4.54
C ILE A 9 9.40 -18.44 -5.84
N ASP A 10 8.47 -18.97 -6.64
CA ASP A 10 8.74 -19.78 -7.83
C ASP A 10 8.04 -19.24 -9.09
N SER A 11 7.70 -17.94 -9.10
CA SER A 11 6.96 -17.32 -10.19
C SER A 11 7.77 -17.26 -11.50
N GLU A 12 7.15 -17.71 -12.60
CA GLU A 12 7.70 -17.57 -13.95
C GLU A 12 7.36 -16.22 -14.59
N ASP A 13 6.26 -15.57 -14.15
CA ASP A 13 5.86 -14.21 -14.53
C ASP A 13 5.70 -13.33 -13.28
N PRO A 14 6.81 -12.87 -12.69
CA PRO A 14 6.80 -12.15 -11.43
C PRO A 14 5.99 -10.87 -11.47
N LEU A 15 5.95 -10.17 -12.62
CA LEU A 15 5.23 -8.90 -12.73
C LEU A 15 3.72 -9.12 -12.68
N SER A 16 3.20 -10.10 -13.42
CA SER A 16 1.78 -10.42 -13.40
C SER A 16 1.35 -10.97 -12.06
N ASP A 17 2.10 -11.90 -11.50
CA ASP A 17 1.79 -12.50 -10.20
C ASP A 17 1.82 -11.45 -9.09
N TYR A 18 2.81 -10.53 -9.08
CA TYR A 18 2.87 -9.44 -8.11
C TYR A 18 1.70 -8.48 -8.28
N ALA A 19 1.38 -8.08 -9.52
CA ALA A 19 0.25 -7.21 -9.79
C ALA A 19 -1.07 -7.82 -9.31
N GLY A 20 -1.28 -9.13 -9.51
CA GLY A 20 -2.50 -9.83 -9.12
C GLY A 20 -2.77 -9.89 -7.62
N VAL A 21 -1.73 -9.81 -6.79
CA VAL A 21 -1.84 -9.90 -5.32
C VAL A 21 -1.55 -8.60 -4.59
N PHE A 22 -0.87 -7.66 -5.25
CA PHE A 22 -0.44 -6.41 -4.63
C PHE A 22 -1.21 -5.19 -5.13
N PHE A 23 -1.65 -5.15 -6.38
CA PHE A 23 -2.29 -3.94 -6.91
C PHE A 23 -3.72 -3.81 -6.37
N ASP A 24 -4.14 -2.58 -6.07
CA ASP A 24 -5.51 -2.32 -5.62
C ASP A 24 -6.55 -2.51 -6.74
N ARG A 25 -6.11 -2.40 -7.99
CA ARG A 25 -6.87 -2.61 -9.25
C ARG A 25 -5.89 -2.74 -10.41
N ASP A 26 -6.36 -3.35 -11.50
CA ASP A 26 -5.67 -3.31 -12.79
C ASP A 26 -5.96 -2.01 -13.54
N HIS A 27 -5.35 -1.84 -14.72
CA HIS A 27 -5.52 -0.63 -15.52
C HIS A 27 -6.96 -0.44 -16.02
N ALA A 28 -7.66 -1.53 -16.35
CA ALA A 28 -9.07 -1.47 -16.72
C ALA A 28 -9.93 -0.92 -15.55
N GLY A 29 -9.75 -1.45 -14.34
CA GLY A 29 -10.43 -0.96 -13.15
C GLY A 29 -10.03 0.47 -12.74
N PHE A 30 -8.86 0.96 -13.16
CA PHE A 30 -8.51 2.39 -13.07
C PHE A 30 -9.29 3.21 -14.10
N ALA A 31 -9.36 2.77 -15.36
CA ALA A 31 -10.08 3.44 -16.44
C ALA A 31 -11.60 3.50 -16.22
N ASP A 32 -12.17 2.51 -15.50
CA ASP A 32 -13.56 2.54 -15.06
C ASP A 32 -13.84 3.66 -14.04
N ALA A 33 -12.84 4.08 -13.28
CA ALA A 33 -12.97 5.07 -12.22
C ALA A 33 -12.68 6.50 -12.67
N VAL A 34 -11.74 6.66 -13.60
CA VAL A 34 -11.15 7.94 -14.01
C VAL A 34 -11.77 8.41 -15.31
N ASP A 35 -11.95 9.72 -15.47
CA ASP A 35 -12.46 10.28 -16.72
C ASP A 35 -11.53 9.92 -17.89
N ALA A 36 -12.11 9.56 -19.04
CA ALA A 36 -11.38 9.04 -20.18
C ALA A 36 -10.29 10.00 -20.71
N HIS A 37 -10.45 11.31 -20.49
CA HIS A 37 -9.42 12.29 -20.84
C HIS A 37 -8.08 12.05 -20.11
N TRP A 38 -8.13 11.53 -18.88
CA TRP A 38 -6.96 11.29 -18.04
C TRP A 38 -6.42 9.85 -18.15
N VAL A 39 -7.13 8.97 -18.86
CA VAL A 39 -6.69 7.59 -19.05
C VAL A 39 -5.71 7.53 -20.22
N SER A 40 -4.53 6.98 -19.96
CA SER A 40 -3.47 6.76 -20.97
C SER A 40 -2.74 5.45 -20.68
N ASP A 41 -1.41 5.43 -20.63
CA ASP A 41 -0.65 4.21 -20.43
C ASP A 41 -0.79 3.61 -19.02
N ASP A 42 -0.53 2.32 -18.87
CA ASP A 42 -0.43 1.66 -17.55
C ASP A 42 0.91 1.99 -16.86
N PHE A 43 1.00 3.23 -16.36
CA PHE A 43 2.20 3.73 -15.68
C PHE A 43 2.52 2.94 -14.40
N SER A 44 1.50 2.42 -13.70
CA SER A 44 1.68 1.63 -12.48
C SER A 44 2.38 0.31 -12.78
N ARG A 45 1.88 -0.45 -13.75
CA ARG A 45 2.53 -1.71 -14.16
C ARG A 45 3.89 -1.45 -14.79
N ALA A 46 4.02 -0.40 -15.60
CA ALA A 46 5.30 -0.01 -16.20
C ALA A 46 6.35 0.35 -15.14
N MET A 47 5.96 1.07 -14.09
CA MET A 47 6.85 1.40 -12.97
C MET A 47 7.36 0.13 -12.28
N VAL A 48 6.46 -0.79 -11.90
CA VAL A 48 6.87 -2.05 -11.25
C VAL A 48 7.73 -2.89 -12.20
N GLY A 49 7.38 -2.94 -13.48
CA GLY A 49 8.19 -3.60 -14.51
C GLY A 49 9.62 -3.05 -14.60
N ARG A 50 9.80 -1.72 -14.61
CA ARG A 50 11.12 -1.08 -14.58
C ARG A 50 11.91 -1.46 -13.32
N HIS A 51 11.25 -1.45 -12.16
CA HIS A 51 11.90 -1.91 -10.92
C HIS A 51 12.31 -3.38 -11.03
N PHE A 52 11.43 -4.27 -11.48
CA PHE A 52 11.70 -5.71 -11.59
C PHE A 52 12.78 -6.05 -12.64
N ALA A 53 13.00 -5.17 -13.61
CA ALA A 53 14.06 -5.27 -14.60
C ALA A 53 15.44 -4.77 -14.09
N THR A 54 15.50 -4.04 -12.98
CA THR A 54 16.78 -3.56 -12.44
C THR A 54 17.65 -4.75 -11.98
N PRO A 55 18.96 -4.79 -12.32
CA PRO A 55 19.87 -5.83 -11.87
C PRO A 55 20.02 -5.92 -10.34
N GLY A 56 20.55 -7.04 -9.85
CA GLY A 56 20.86 -7.26 -8.43
C GLY A 56 19.81 -8.05 -7.63
N ALA A 57 18.65 -8.33 -8.22
CA ALA A 57 17.66 -9.26 -7.68
C ALA A 57 17.35 -10.34 -8.73
N GLN A 58 17.86 -11.55 -8.52
CA GLN A 58 17.72 -12.65 -9.48
C GLN A 58 16.36 -13.33 -9.38
N ARG A 59 15.90 -13.60 -8.15
CA ARG A 59 14.65 -14.31 -7.93
C ARG A 59 13.46 -13.35 -7.91
N PRO A 60 12.28 -13.77 -8.40
CA PRO A 60 11.03 -13.04 -8.28
C PRO A 60 10.77 -12.42 -6.89
N ILE A 61 10.92 -13.20 -5.81
CA ILE A 61 10.72 -12.70 -4.44
C ILE A 61 11.70 -11.60 -4.04
N ASP A 62 12.95 -11.65 -4.50
CA ASP A 62 13.94 -10.61 -4.21
C ASP A 62 13.61 -9.30 -4.93
N LYS A 63 12.97 -9.37 -6.11
CA LYS A 63 12.45 -8.18 -6.82
C LYS A 63 11.32 -7.52 -6.03
N ALA A 64 10.38 -8.33 -5.50
CA ALA A 64 9.32 -7.85 -4.63
C ALA A 64 9.87 -7.26 -3.31
N LEU A 65 10.82 -7.94 -2.65
CA LEU A 65 11.45 -7.41 -1.44
C LEU A 65 12.19 -6.08 -1.69
N ARG A 66 12.83 -5.94 -2.85
CA ARG A 66 13.54 -4.71 -3.21
C ARG A 66 12.58 -3.53 -3.42
N ILE A 67 11.49 -3.70 -4.18
CA ILE A 67 10.52 -2.60 -4.35
C ILE A 67 9.87 -2.22 -3.02
N ASP A 68 9.57 -3.19 -2.17
CA ASP A 68 9.04 -2.97 -0.82
C ASP A 68 10.01 -2.15 0.04
N THR A 69 11.32 -2.42 -0.08
CA THR A 69 12.36 -1.72 0.70
C THR A 69 12.67 -0.32 0.16
N GLN A 70 12.71 -0.15 -1.16
CA GLN A 70 13.18 1.08 -1.80
C GLN A 70 12.08 2.10 -2.08
N ILE A 71 10.85 1.64 -2.26
CA ILE A 71 9.71 2.51 -2.57
C ILE A 71 8.74 2.51 -1.39
N MET A 72 8.17 1.35 -1.07
CA MET A 72 7.05 1.31 -0.13
C MET A 72 7.44 1.73 1.29
N LEU A 73 8.53 1.16 1.81
CA LEU A 73 9.02 1.48 3.15
C LEU A 73 9.29 2.97 3.31
N VAL A 74 9.88 3.59 2.28
CA VAL A 74 10.22 5.02 2.25
C VAL A 74 8.96 5.88 2.23
N ASP A 75 8.02 5.60 1.32
CA ASP A 75 6.86 6.47 1.08
C ASP A 75 5.64 6.20 1.98
N ASP A 76 5.58 5.06 2.69
CA ASP A 76 4.47 4.75 3.60
C ASP A 76 4.88 4.75 5.09
N PRO A 77 5.42 3.68 5.68
CA PRO A 77 5.62 3.62 7.13
C PRO A 77 6.69 4.60 7.64
N VAL A 78 7.79 4.84 6.92
CA VAL A 78 8.85 5.76 7.36
C VAL A 78 8.39 7.20 7.27
N LYS A 79 7.86 7.62 6.12
CA LYS A 79 7.28 8.95 5.95
C LYS A 79 6.17 9.24 6.97
N ARG A 80 5.33 8.26 7.29
CA ARG A 80 4.25 8.42 8.26
C ARG A 80 4.79 8.63 9.67
N VAL A 81 5.72 7.80 10.14
CA VAL A 81 6.26 7.94 11.50
C VAL A 81 7.00 9.27 11.65
N ASP A 82 7.78 9.67 10.65
CA ASP A 82 8.52 10.93 10.64
C ASP A 82 7.57 12.14 10.68
N ASN A 83 6.69 12.29 9.67
CA ASN A 83 5.77 13.43 9.60
C ASN A 83 4.88 13.56 10.84
N MET A 84 4.37 12.44 11.37
CA MET A 84 3.47 12.47 12.52
C MET A 84 4.20 12.84 13.82
N THR A 85 5.43 12.37 14.02
CA THR A 85 6.19 12.66 15.24
C THR A 85 6.79 14.06 15.20
N MET A 86 7.34 14.47 14.05
CA MET A 86 7.92 15.79 13.87
C MET A 86 6.87 16.92 13.94
N ALA A 87 5.61 16.66 13.55
CA ALA A 87 4.51 17.60 13.76
C ALA A 87 4.29 17.99 15.24
N TRP A 88 4.82 17.20 16.17
CA TRP A 88 4.78 17.43 17.61
C TRP A 88 6.18 17.61 18.23
N GLY A 89 7.20 17.88 17.41
CA GLY A 89 8.58 18.06 17.87
C GLY A 89 9.22 16.82 18.48
N LEU A 90 8.74 15.63 18.11
CA LEU A 90 9.27 14.34 18.56
C LEU A 90 10.13 13.71 17.48
N GLU A 91 11.34 13.30 17.83
CA GLU A 91 12.25 12.60 16.93
C GLU A 91 12.11 11.08 17.10
N ALA A 92 11.55 10.39 16.09
CA ALA A 92 11.43 8.94 16.10
C ALA A 92 12.73 8.26 15.65
N ARG A 93 13.14 7.20 16.35
CA ARG A 93 14.24 6.32 15.93
C ARG A 93 13.68 4.99 15.42
N VAL A 94 14.27 4.46 14.35
CA VAL A 94 13.84 3.23 13.67
C VAL A 94 14.98 2.21 13.61
N PRO A 95 15.35 1.54 14.73
CA PRO A 95 16.53 0.67 14.79
C PRO A 95 16.56 -0.48 13.77
N PHE A 96 15.39 -0.94 13.33
CA PHE A 96 15.29 -1.97 12.28
C PHE A 96 15.79 -1.50 10.90
N LEU A 97 15.97 -0.19 10.71
CA LEU A 97 16.50 0.43 9.50
C LEU A 97 17.96 0.89 9.65
N ASP A 98 18.65 0.43 10.69
CA ASP A 98 20.10 0.53 10.75
C ASP A 98 20.72 -0.14 9.50
N HIS A 99 21.71 0.53 8.89
CA HIS A 99 22.23 0.09 7.60
C HIS A 99 22.95 -1.26 7.69
N GLU A 100 23.65 -1.55 8.80
CA GLU A 100 24.34 -2.84 8.97
C GLU A 100 23.32 -3.99 9.08
N LEU A 101 22.22 -3.76 9.80
CA LEU A 101 21.13 -4.72 9.92
C LEU A 101 20.42 -4.94 8.58
N VAL A 102 20.14 -3.86 7.82
CA VAL A 102 19.49 -3.96 6.51
C VAL A 102 20.40 -4.66 5.51
N GLU A 103 21.70 -4.37 5.49
CA GLU A 103 22.68 -5.04 4.64
C GLU A 103 22.84 -6.52 4.99
N LEU A 104 22.77 -6.88 6.27
CA LEU A 104 22.69 -8.28 6.70
C LEU A 104 21.40 -8.94 6.20
N ALA A 105 20.24 -8.31 6.42
CA ALA A 105 18.94 -8.82 6.01
C ALA A 105 18.82 -9.01 4.48
N ALA A 106 19.45 -8.14 3.70
CA ALA A 106 19.51 -8.23 2.25
C ALA A 106 20.26 -9.49 1.77
N ARG A 107 21.31 -9.92 2.50
CA ARG A 107 22.12 -11.12 2.18
C ARG A 107 21.48 -12.43 2.60
N ILE A 108 20.50 -12.41 3.50
CA ILE A 108 19.79 -13.61 3.93
C ILE A 108 18.93 -14.15 2.77
N PRO A 109 18.92 -15.47 2.49
CA PRO A 109 18.01 -16.06 1.52
C PRO A 109 16.53 -15.82 1.88
N ALA A 110 15.69 -15.59 0.87
CA ALA A 110 14.29 -15.20 1.08
C ALA A 110 13.48 -16.23 1.89
N GLU A 111 13.80 -17.51 1.78
CA GLU A 111 13.19 -18.63 2.52
C GLU A 111 13.20 -18.38 4.03
N HIS A 112 14.32 -17.91 4.56
CA HIS A 112 14.46 -17.63 5.99
C HIS A 112 13.67 -16.41 6.43
N LYS A 113 13.43 -15.44 5.52
CA LYS A 113 12.62 -14.25 5.79
C LYS A 113 11.13 -14.60 5.85
N ILE A 114 10.68 -15.49 4.96
CA ILE A 114 9.27 -15.87 4.83
C ILE A 114 8.86 -17.09 5.65
N ALA A 115 9.83 -17.84 6.20
CA ALA A 115 9.56 -18.97 7.07
C ALA A 115 8.62 -18.61 8.24
N GLY A 116 7.79 -19.57 8.67
CA GLY A 116 6.85 -19.37 9.78
C GLY A 116 5.76 -18.32 9.50
N GLY A 117 5.36 -18.18 8.23
CA GLY A 117 4.36 -17.18 7.80
C GLY A 117 4.88 -15.75 7.75
N GLY A 118 6.20 -15.59 7.60
CA GLY A 118 6.91 -14.32 7.61
C GLY A 118 7.63 -14.03 8.92
N LYS A 119 8.72 -13.25 8.82
CA LYS A 119 9.60 -12.86 9.93
C LYS A 119 10.35 -14.05 10.54
N GLY A 120 10.63 -15.11 9.78
CA GLY A 120 11.21 -16.36 10.32
C GLY A 120 12.51 -16.14 11.09
N VAL A 121 13.56 -15.66 10.40
CA VAL A 121 14.88 -15.43 11.00
C VAL A 121 14.85 -14.48 12.21
N ILE A 122 14.05 -13.42 12.15
CA ILE A 122 13.96 -12.45 13.26
C ILE A 122 13.16 -13.00 14.44
N LYS A 123 12.12 -13.81 14.20
CA LYS A 123 11.40 -14.50 15.27
C LYS A 123 12.34 -15.46 16.00
N GLU A 124 13.13 -16.23 15.26
CA GLU A 124 14.06 -17.18 15.84
C GLU A 124 15.15 -16.48 16.68
N ALA A 125 15.77 -15.44 16.12
CA ALA A 125 16.73 -14.62 16.87
C ALA A 125 16.11 -14.02 18.14
N ALA A 126 14.88 -13.50 18.06
CA ALA A 126 14.19 -12.87 19.18
C ALA A 126 13.85 -13.83 20.32
N ARG A 127 13.74 -15.14 20.09
CA ARG A 127 13.46 -16.13 21.15
C ARG A 127 14.53 -16.18 22.23
N SER A 128 15.75 -15.76 21.91
CA SER A 128 16.84 -15.65 22.88
C SER A 128 16.69 -14.48 23.87
N VAL A 129 15.83 -13.50 23.55
CA VAL A 129 15.71 -12.23 24.31
C VAL A 129 14.30 -11.98 24.83
N ILE A 130 13.27 -12.48 24.14
CA ILE A 130 11.85 -12.21 24.42
C ILE A 130 11.10 -13.54 24.62
N PRO A 131 10.16 -13.64 25.57
CA PRO A 131 9.36 -14.86 25.76
C PRO A 131 8.63 -15.31 24.50
N ALA A 132 8.64 -16.62 24.24
CA ALA A 132 7.99 -17.22 23.07
C ALA A 132 6.51 -16.82 22.93
N ALA A 133 5.78 -16.69 24.05
CA ALA A 133 4.37 -16.26 24.05
C ALA A 133 4.14 -14.87 23.40
N VAL A 134 5.13 -13.97 23.47
CA VAL A 134 5.06 -12.65 22.81
C VAL A 134 5.36 -12.79 21.31
N ILE A 135 6.32 -13.63 20.96
CA ILE A 135 6.79 -13.86 19.58
C ILE A 135 5.71 -14.59 18.76
N ASP A 136 5.05 -15.56 19.37
CA ASP A 136 4.08 -16.46 18.73
C ASP A 136 2.65 -15.94 18.79
N ARG A 137 2.42 -14.77 19.41
CA ARG A 137 1.11 -14.14 19.45
C ARG A 137 0.59 -13.90 18.02
N PRO A 138 -0.72 -14.08 17.77
CA PRO A 138 -1.33 -13.71 16.50
C PRO A 138 -1.04 -12.25 16.13
N LYS A 139 -0.83 -11.98 14.84
CA LYS A 139 -0.58 -10.62 14.35
C LYS A 139 -1.78 -9.72 14.68
N GLY A 140 -1.59 -8.82 15.65
CA GLY A 140 -2.51 -7.73 15.91
C GLY A 140 -2.43 -6.69 14.79
N TYR A 141 -3.58 -6.29 14.25
CA TYR A 141 -3.67 -5.19 13.29
C TYR A 141 -3.99 -3.90 14.04
N PHE A 142 -3.60 -2.76 13.48
CA PHE A 142 -4.07 -1.44 13.92
C PHE A 142 -5.11 -0.95 12.90
N PRO A 143 -6.36 -1.47 12.92
CA PRO A 143 -7.34 -1.04 11.96
C PRO A 143 -7.71 0.41 12.22
N VAL A 144 -8.03 1.11 11.13
CA VAL A 144 -8.82 2.33 11.19
C VAL A 144 -10.16 2.00 10.51
N PRO A 145 -11.09 1.28 11.20
CA PRO A 145 -12.28 0.70 10.57
C PRO A 145 -13.13 1.74 9.84
N ALA A 146 -13.19 2.95 10.39
CA ALA A 146 -13.92 4.09 9.82
C ALA A 146 -13.52 4.43 8.38
N LEU A 147 -12.25 4.22 8.00
CA LEU A 147 -11.77 4.52 6.65
C LEU A 147 -11.89 3.32 5.70
N LYS A 148 -12.20 2.13 6.24
CA LYS A 148 -12.41 0.92 5.47
C LYS A 148 -13.89 0.66 5.19
N TYR A 149 -14.72 0.81 6.22
CA TYR A 149 -16.17 0.64 6.15
C TYR A 149 -16.80 2.02 6.36
N ILE A 150 -16.82 2.81 5.30
CA ILE A 150 -17.22 4.22 5.35
C ILE A 150 -18.71 4.31 5.66
N GLU A 151 -19.05 4.97 6.76
CA GLU A 151 -20.42 5.17 7.23
C GLU A 151 -20.51 6.43 8.11
N GLY A 152 -21.75 6.87 8.36
CA GLY A 152 -22.04 8.00 9.26
C GLY A 152 -21.23 9.26 8.90
N PRO A 153 -20.59 9.93 9.87
CA PRO A 153 -19.87 11.18 9.63
C PRO A 153 -18.76 11.09 8.57
N TYR A 154 -18.13 9.92 8.40
CA TYR A 154 -17.10 9.73 7.38
C TYR A 154 -17.70 9.62 5.98
N LEU A 155 -18.89 9.03 5.85
CA LEU A 155 -19.61 9.02 4.58
C LEU A 155 -20.06 10.42 4.19
N ASP A 156 -20.54 11.21 5.16
CA ASP A 156 -20.94 12.60 4.92
C ASP A 156 -19.74 13.44 4.49
N TYR A 157 -18.59 13.29 5.14
CA TYR A 157 -17.34 13.93 4.76
C TYR A 157 -16.88 13.56 3.33
N VAL A 158 -16.98 12.28 2.97
CA VAL A 158 -16.66 11.80 1.62
C VAL A 158 -17.59 12.43 0.59
N LYS A 159 -18.91 12.44 0.86
CA LYS A 159 -19.91 13.05 -0.03
C LYS A 159 -19.65 14.54 -0.20
N GLU A 160 -19.38 15.27 0.87
CA GLU A 160 -19.04 16.69 0.83
C GLU A 160 -17.80 16.93 -0.04
N THR A 161 -16.75 16.13 0.17
CA THR A 161 -15.49 16.25 -0.58
C THR A 161 -15.69 16.01 -2.07
N LEU A 162 -16.40 14.93 -2.45
CA LEU A 162 -16.60 14.54 -3.85
C LEU A 162 -17.66 15.37 -4.58
N HIS A 163 -18.57 16.03 -3.85
CA HIS A 163 -19.58 16.92 -4.44
C HIS A 163 -19.19 18.40 -4.38
N ALA A 164 -18.04 18.74 -3.80
CA ALA A 164 -17.52 20.10 -3.81
C ALA A 164 -17.36 20.62 -5.25
N PRO A 165 -17.60 21.92 -5.51
CA PRO A 165 -17.46 22.50 -6.86
C PRO A 165 -16.10 22.23 -7.51
N ALA A 166 -15.02 22.27 -6.73
CA ALA A 166 -13.66 21.98 -7.21
C ALA A 166 -13.52 20.55 -7.74
N ALA A 167 -14.13 19.56 -7.07
CA ALA A 167 -14.12 18.16 -7.51
C ALA A 167 -14.85 17.99 -8.83
N ARG A 168 -16.04 18.60 -8.94
CA ARG A 168 -16.88 18.54 -10.14
C ARG A 168 -16.20 19.20 -11.34
N GLN A 169 -15.61 20.38 -11.15
CA GLN A 169 -14.90 21.12 -12.20
C GLN A 169 -13.68 20.37 -12.73
N ARG A 170 -12.98 19.62 -11.87
CA ARG A 170 -11.81 18.84 -12.28
C ARG A 170 -12.17 17.63 -13.12
N SER A 171 -13.36 17.06 -12.90
CA SER A 171 -13.84 15.88 -13.61
C SER A 171 -12.78 14.77 -13.68
N LEU A 172 -12.06 14.53 -12.57
CA LEU A 172 -10.99 13.52 -12.51
C LEU A 172 -11.57 12.10 -12.47
N PHE A 173 -12.66 11.92 -11.74
CA PHE A 173 -13.35 10.66 -11.57
C PHE A 173 -14.71 10.71 -12.24
N ARG A 174 -15.17 9.57 -12.76
CA ARG A 174 -16.45 9.48 -13.43
C ARG A 174 -17.60 9.50 -12.43
N ASP A 175 -18.63 10.28 -12.72
CA ASP A 175 -19.79 10.46 -11.84
C ASP A 175 -20.57 9.16 -11.61
N ASP A 176 -20.69 8.32 -12.63
CA ASP A 176 -21.33 7.00 -12.55
C ASP A 176 -20.57 6.06 -11.59
N TYR A 177 -19.24 6.06 -11.66
CA TYR A 177 -18.39 5.29 -10.75
C TYR A 177 -18.51 5.78 -9.30
N ILE A 178 -18.47 7.10 -9.08
CA ILE A 178 -18.68 7.68 -7.74
C ILE A 178 -20.06 7.29 -7.19
N ALA A 179 -21.11 7.40 -8.00
CA ALA A 179 -22.47 7.06 -7.60
C ALA A 179 -22.60 5.58 -7.21
N MET A 180 -22.00 4.68 -8.00
CA MET A 180 -21.91 3.25 -7.68
C MET A 180 -21.24 3.02 -6.32
N LEU A 181 -20.07 3.64 -6.09
CA LEU A 181 -19.35 3.48 -4.82
C LEU A 181 -20.12 4.03 -3.62
N LEU A 182 -20.84 5.13 -3.79
CA LEU A 182 -21.64 5.75 -2.73
C LEU A 182 -22.92 4.96 -2.40
N ALA A 183 -23.46 4.21 -3.35
CA ALA A 183 -24.66 3.39 -3.15
C ALA A 183 -24.40 2.21 -2.21
N ASP A 184 -23.22 1.60 -2.27
CA ASP A 184 -22.80 0.54 -1.35
C ASP A 184 -21.30 0.64 -0.97
N PRO A 185 -20.90 1.60 -0.12
CA PRO A 185 -19.50 1.85 0.23
C PRO A 185 -18.74 0.65 0.78
N LYS A 186 -19.46 -0.31 1.39
CA LYS A 186 -18.86 -1.43 2.12
C LYS A 186 -18.51 -2.62 1.22
N SER A 187 -19.12 -2.75 0.04
CA SER A 187 -18.82 -3.82 -0.90
C SER A 187 -17.60 -3.54 -1.78
N HIS A 188 -17.18 -2.29 -1.90
CA HIS A 188 -16.10 -1.86 -2.79
C HIS A 188 -14.74 -1.78 -2.08
N ILE A 189 -14.23 -2.95 -1.69
CA ILE A 189 -12.93 -3.12 -1.01
C ILE A 189 -11.86 -3.62 -2.01
N THR A 190 -10.64 -3.09 -1.90
CA THR A 190 -9.50 -3.51 -2.74
C THR A 190 -8.93 -4.86 -2.31
N PRO A 191 -8.13 -5.54 -3.13
CA PRO A 191 -7.39 -6.75 -2.74
C PRO A 191 -6.57 -6.57 -1.46
N LEU A 192 -5.94 -5.39 -1.28
CA LEU A 192 -5.19 -5.03 -0.07
C LEU A 192 -6.07 -4.61 1.11
N ARG A 193 -7.40 -4.77 1.00
CA ARG A 193 -8.40 -4.55 2.05
C ARG A 193 -8.61 -3.06 2.39
N GLY A 194 -8.33 -2.15 1.47
CA GLY A 194 -8.66 -0.72 1.55
C GLY A 194 -10.03 -0.38 0.94
N SER A 195 -10.61 0.77 1.29
CA SER A 195 -11.84 1.25 0.65
C SER A 195 -11.50 2.01 -0.64
N LYS A 196 -12.08 1.61 -1.77
CA LYS A 196 -11.93 2.34 -3.04
C LYS A 196 -12.47 3.78 -2.93
N LEU A 197 -13.61 3.93 -2.24
CA LEU A 197 -14.25 5.22 -2.02
C LEU A 197 -13.38 6.16 -1.17
N TRP A 198 -12.74 5.64 -0.12
CA TRP A 198 -11.83 6.45 0.70
C TRP A 198 -10.63 6.92 -0.10
N GLN A 199 -10.06 6.07 -0.96
CA GLN A 199 -8.90 6.44 -1.78
C GLN A 199 -9.21 7.60 -2.72
N ILE A 200 -10.39 7.58 -3.36
CA ILE A 200 -10.85 8.66 -4.24
C ILE A 200 -11.08 9.95 -3.45
N ALA A 201 -11.80 9.87 -2.34
CA ALA A 201 -12.07 11.03 -1.49
C ALA A 201 -10.79 11.64 -0.88
N LEU A 202 -9.82 10.80 -0.49
CA LEU A 202 -8.56 11.25 0.08
C LEU A 202 -7.72 12.01 -0.96
N LEU A 203 -7.60 11.49 -2.19
CA LEU A 203 -6.90 12.20 -3.26
C LEU A 203 -7.59 13.54 -3.57
N GLU A 204 -8.91 13.52 -3.73
CA GLU A 204 -9.68 14.74 -4.00
C GLU A 204 -9.51 15.77 -2.88
N ARG A 205 -9.57 15.34 -1.61
CA ARG A 205 -9.33 16.23 -0.47
C ARG A 205 -7.93 16.85 -0.52
N TRP A 206 -6.92 16.04 -0.84
CA TRP A 206 -5.55 16.52 -0.94
C TRP A 206 -5.44 17.60 -2.04
N LEU A 207 -6.00 17.36 -3.23
CA LEU A 207 -6.04 18.33 -4.33
C LEU A 207 -6.71 19.64 -3.91
N GLN A 208 -7.86 19.57 -3.23
CA GLN A 208 -8.56 20.76 -2.71
C GLN A 208 -7.74 21.52 -1.67
N ARG A 209 -7.14 20.81 -0.71
CA ARG A 209 -6.34 21.42 0.36
C ARG A 209 -5.10 22.14 -0.18
N HIS A 210 -4.55 21.67 -1.29
CA HIS A 210 -3.39 22.27 -1.94
C HIS A 210 -3.75 23.23 -3.09
N GLY A 211 -5.04 23.50 -3.33
CA GLY A 211 -5.49 24.45 -4.35
C GLY A 211 -5.15 24.02 -5.78
N ILE A 212 -5.04 22.72 -6.04
CA ILE A 212 -4.70 22.20 -7.37
C ILE A 212 -5.94 22.25 -8.25
N ALA A 213 -5.90 23.13 -9.26
CA ALA A 213 -6.96 23.29 -10.26
C ALA A 213 -6.93 22.17 -11.32
N ALA A 214 -7.96 22.17 -12.18
CA ALA A 214 -8.07 21.28 -13.34
C ALA A 214 -7.02 21.61 -14.41
#